data_AF-A0A8A0RLQ7-F1
#
_entry.id   AF-A0A8A0RLQ7-F1
#
_cell.length_a   1.000
_cell.length_b   1.000
_cell.length_c   1.000
_cell.angle_alpha   90.00
_cell.angle_beta   90.00
_cell.angle_gamma   90.00
#
_symmetry.space_group_name_H-M   'P 1'
#
loop_
_entity.id
_entity.type
_entity.pdbx_description
1 polymer ?
#
loop_
_entity_poly.entity_id
_entity_poly.type
_entity_poly.pdbx_seq_one_letter_code
_entity_poly.pdbx_strand_id
1 'polypeptide(L)'
;MYQFNISHDGIRAEISDGDEILDVFLENGEIKVKLPYDIDLQALSKDIAERGYFISTDEWDNSETQSWGEAFDKEGYYPNSIYKERGQWIFTLSPEDYQLVDPDKGEKKPVIGERFKEEFDKWYPIIKKSKIERNN
;
A
#
# COMPACT_ATOMS: atom_id res chain seq x y z
N MET A 1 9.82 -8.05 -12.31
CA MET A 1 10.58 -6.86 -11.86
C MET A 1 9.75 -5.68 -12.28
N TYR A 2 9.25 -4.90 -11.32
CA TYR A 2 8.33 -3.80 -11.60
C TYR A 2 9.08 -2.59 -12.15
N GLN A 3 8.41 -1.80 -12.99
CA GLN A 3 8.93 -0.51 -13.43
C GLN A 3 8.18 0.59 -12.69
N PHE A 4 8.93 1.45 -11.99
CA PHE A 4 8.38 2.57 -11.23
C PHE A 4 8.62 3.87 -11.98
N ASN A 5 7.55 4.56 -12.36
CA ASN A 5 7.59 5.87 -12.96
C ASN A 5 7.10 6.90 -11.94
N ILE A 6 8.02 7.39 -11.10
CA ILE A 6 7.71 8.36 -10.03
C ILE A 6 7.72 9.78 -10.61
N SER A 7 6.71 10.57 -10.30
CA SER A 7 6.62 11.97 -10.72
C SER A 7 7.72 12.82 -10.10
N HIS A 8 8.05 13.94 -10.75
CA HIS A 8 9.14 14.81 -10.29
C HIS A 8 8.95 15.36 -8.87
N ASP A 9 7.70 15.61 -8.48
CA ASP A 9 7.33 16.07 -7.15
C ASP A 9 7.23 14.94 -6.11
N GLY A 10 7.39 13.67 -6.52
CA GLY A 10 7.38 12.51 -5.63
C GLY A 10 6.02 12.19 -5.01
N ILE A 11 4.92 12.81 -5.44
CA ILE A 11 3.58 12.56 -4.86
C ILE A 11 2.72 11.61 -5.70
N ARG A 12 3.16 11.26 -6.91
CA ARG A 12 2.51 10.27 -7.78
C ARG A 12 3.54 9.30 -8.32
N ALA A 13 3.09 8.09 -8.61
CA ALA A 13 3.85 7.16 -9.42
C ALA A 13 2.91 6.26 -10.21
N GLU A 14 3.46 5.66 -11.25
CA GLU A 14 2.84 4.53 -11.95
C GLU A 14 3.75 3.32 -11.80
N ILE A 15 3.18 2.16 -11.49
CA ILE A 15 3.90 0.90 -11.44
C ILE A 15 3.39 0.01 -12.57
N SER A 16 4.30 -0.42 -13.44
CA SER A 16 4.00 -1.42 -14.46
C SER A 16 4.44 -2.81 -14.00
N ASP A 17 3.51 -3.77 -14.02
CA ASP A 17 3.73 -5.19 -13.79
C ASP A 17 3.14 -6.03 -14.94
N GLY A 18 3.94 -6.25 -15.98
CA GLY A 18 3.46 -6.85 -17.22
C GLY A 18 2.43 -5.93 -17.89
N ASP A 19 1.22 -6.45 -18.10
CA ASP A 19 0.10 -5.68 -18.67
C ASP A 19 -0.71 -4.92 -17.59
N GLU A 20 -0.40 -5.11 -16.30
CA GLU A 20 -1.07 -4.42 -15.21
C GLU A 20 -0.38 -3.08 -14.92
N ILE A 21 -1.19 -2.03 -14.79
CA ILE A 21 -0.75 -0.69 -14.40
C ILE A 21 -1.40 -0.34 -13.07
N LEU A 22 -0.59 0.07 -12.11
CA LEU A 22 -1.05 0.51 -10.79
C LEU A 22 -0.82 2.01 -10.64
N ASP A 23 -1.90 2.73 -10.34
CA ASP A 23 -1.82 4.13 -9.96
C ASP A 23 -1.38 4.24 -8.50
N VAL A 24 -0.33 5.02 -8.25
CA VAL A 24 0.18 5.31 -6.91
C VAL A 24 0.10 6.80 -6.63
N PHE A 25 -0.37 7.17 -5.45
CA PHE A 25 -0.45 8.56 -5.05
C PHE A 25 -0.29 8.73 -3.53
N LEU A 26 0.35 9.82 -3.14
CA LEU A 26 0.47 10.23 -1.76
C LEU A 26 -0.72 11.12 -1.39
N GLU A 27 -1.51 10.72 -0.40
CA GLU A 27 -2.68 11.47 0.07
C GLU A 27 -2.86 11.28 1.57
N ASN A 28 -3.15 12.36 2.29
CA ASN A 28 -3.37 12.35 3.74
C ASN A 28 -2.22 11.72 4.56
N GLY A 29 -0.98 11.82 4.06
CA GLY A 29 0.18 11.25 4.75
C GLY A 29 0.40 9.77 4.52
N GLU A 30 -0.37 9.13 3.63
CA GLU A 30 -0.21 7.72 3.24
C GLU A 30 0.12 7.62 1.75
N ILE A 31 0.85 6.58 1.37
CA ILE A 31 0.98 6.18 -0.04
C ILE A 31 -0.15 5.19 -0.33
N LYS A 32 -0.94 5.47 -1.36
CA LYS A 32 -2.07 4.66 -1.80
C LYS A 32 -1.79 4.08 -3.18
N VAL A 33 -2.03 2.78 -3.33
CA VAL A 33 -1.90 2.02 -4.58
C VAL A 33 -3.28 1.50 -4.98
N LYS A 34 -3.76 1.89 -6.17
CA LYS A 34 -5.00 1.33 -6.72
C LYS A 34 -4.73 -0.03 -7.34
N LEU A 35 -5.47 -1.04 -6.89
CA LEU A 35 -5.35 -2.41 -7.39
C LEU A 35 -6.40 -2.66 -8.47
N PRO A 36 -6.05 -2.96 -9.73
CA PRO A 36 -6.99 -3.05 -10.86
C PRO A 36 -7.86 -4.33 -10.85
N TYR A 37 -8.03 -4.96 -9.69
CA TYR A 37 -8.73 -6.23 -9.52
C TYR A 37 -9.34 -6.36 -8.12
N ASP A 38 -10.25 -7.32 -7.97
CA ASP A 38 -10.82 -7.69 -6.69
C ASP A 38 -9.87 -8.58 -5.88
N ILE A 39 -9.98 -8.48 -4.55
CA ILE A 39 -9.12 -9.19 -3.59
C ILE A 39 -9.96 -10.18 -2.77
N ASP A 40 -9.44 -11.40 -2.62
CA ASP A 40 -9.89 -12.37 -1.63
C ASP A 40 -9.16 -12.08 -0.30
N LEU A 41 -9.83 -11.33 0.59
CA LEU A 41 -9.29 -10.99 1.90
C LEU A 41 -9.00 -12.22 2.77
N GLN A 42 -9.75 -13.31 2.62
CA GLN A 42 -9.50 -14.52 3.42
C GLN A 42 -8.21 -15.19 2.96
N ALA A 43 -8.00 -15.30 1.65
CA ALA A 43 -6.74 -15.81 1.11
C ALA A 43 -5.55 -14.92 1.51
N LEU A 44 -5.70 -13.60 1.43
CA LEU A 44 -4.68 -12.64 1.85
C LEU A 44 -4.35 -12.76 3.34
N SER A 45 -5.38 -12.82 4.19
CA SER A 45 -5.24 -13.01 5.63
C SER A 45 -4.45 -14.28 5.96
N LYS A 46 -4.77 -15.39 5.30
CA LYS A 46 -4.07 -16.66 5.53
C LYS A 46 -2.58 -16.53 5.19
N ASP A 47 -2.25 -15.99 4.02
CA ASP A 47 -0.86 -15.84 3.57
C ASP A 47 -0.04 -14.91 4.47
N ILE A 48 -0.65 -13.83 4.99
CA ILE A 48 0.01 -12.90 5.93
C ILE A 48 0.23 -13.56 7.29
N ALA A 49 -0.76 -14.28 7.81
CA ALA A 49 -0.65 -14.99 9.09
C ALA A 49 0.40 -16.11 9.06
N GLU A 50 0.49 -16.85 7.96
CA GLU A 50 1.53 -17.90 7.76
C GLU A 50 2.95 -17.34 7.80
N ARG A 51 3.11 -16.03 7.53
CA ARG A 51 4.39 -15.31 7.63
C ARG A 51 4.66 -14.74 9.03
N GLY A 52 3.76 -14.97 9.98
CA GLY A 52 3.92 -14.57 11.39
C GLY A 52 3.46 -13.15 11.72
N TYR A 53 2.75 -12.48 10.81
CA TYR A 53 2.22 -11.13 11.06
C TYR A 53 0.85 -11.20 11.75
N PHE A 54 0.64 -10.29 12.70
CA PHE A 54 -0.69 -10.05 13.25
C PHE A 54 -1.55 -9.31 12.23
N ILE A 55 -2.82 -9.68 12.17
CA ILE A 55 -3.81 -9.09 11.27
C ILE A 55 -4.87 -8.40 12.12
N SER A 56 -5.09 -7.14 11.83
CA SER A 56 -6.19 -6.36 12.38
C SER A 56 -7.26 -6.21 11.31
N THR A 57 -8.48 -6.63 11.63
CA THR A 57 -9.67 -6.37 10.83
C THR A 57 -10.55 -5.39 11.60
N ASP A 58 -11.05 -4.35 10.94
CA ASP A 58 -12.02 -3.48 11.57
C ASP A 58 -13.41 -4.15 11.52
N GLU A 59 -13.77 -4.83 12.60
CA GLU A 59 -15.05 -5.53 12.71
C GLU A 59 -16.24 -4.56 12.86
N TRP A 60 -16.01 -3.26 13.11
CA TRP A 60 -17.07 -2.32 13.47
C TRP A 60 -17.74 -1.62 12.29
N ASP A 61 -17.12 -1.61 11.11
CA ASP A 61 -17.59 -0.78 9.97
C ASP A 61 -18.17 -1.59 8.79
N ASN A 62 -18.26 -2.93 8.89
CA ASN A 62 -18.51 -3.82 7.73
C ASN A 62 -17.58 -3.51 6.53
N SER A 63 -16.48 -2.79 6.78
CA SER A 63 -15.57 -2.35 5.75
C SER A 63 -14.72 -3.56 5.41
N GLU A 64 -14.59 -3.82 4.11
CA GLU A 64 -13.70 -4.85 3.58
C GLU A 64 -12.25 -4.39 3.81
N THR A 65 -11.83 -4.22 5.07
CA THR A 65 -10.57 -3.61 5.52
C THR A 65 -9.75 -4.62 6.31
N GLN A 66 -8.47 -4.72 5.96
CA GLN A 66 -7.49 -5.56 6.64
C GLN A 66 -6.16 -4.82 6.75
N SER A 67 -5.57 -4.82 7.94
CA SER A 67 -4.30 -4.13 8.23
C SER A 67 -3.28 -5.05 8.89
N TRP A 68 -1.99 -4.85 8.62
CA TRP A 68 -0.90 -5.68 9.15
C TRP A 68 0.45 -4.93 9.24
N GLY A 69 1.39 -5.49 10.00
CA GLY A 69 2.75 -4.96 10.12
C GLY A 69 3.48 -5.44 11.39
N GLU A 70 4.80 -5.18 11.45
CA GLU A 70 5.68 -5.62 12.56
C GLU A 70 5.55 -4.75 13.82
N ALA A 71 5.21 -3.47 13.66
CA ALA A 71 4.93 -2.53 14.73
C ALA A 71 3.96 -1.48 14.19
N PHE A 72 3.21 -0.82 15.09
CA PHE A 72 2.52 0.42 14.70
C PHE A 72 3.56 1.41 14.16
N ASP A 73 3.21 2.13 13.10
CA ASP A 73 4.04 3.20 12.55
C ASP A 73 4.22 4.33 13.58
N LYS A 74 5.02 5.34 13.23
CA LYS A 74 5.30 6.50 14.09
C LYS A 74 4.05 7.26 14.54
N GLU A 75 2.90 7.04 13.91
CA GLU A 75 1.61 7.69 14.19
C GLU A 75 0.63 6.77 14.94
N GLY A 76 1.01 5.51 15.20
CA GLY A 76 0.20 4.55 15.94
C GLY A 76 -0.75 3.71 15.09
N TYR A 77 -0.56 3.67 13.76
CA TYR A 77 -1.35 2.88 12.82
C TYR A 77 -0.60 1.64 12.34
N TYR A 78 -1.29 0.60 11.88
CA TYR A 78 -0.61 -0.50 11.19
C TYR A 78 -0.01 0.03 9.87
N PRO A 79 1.26 -0.28 9.57
CA PRO A 79 1.99 0.33 8.45
C PRO A 79 1.46 -0.07 7.07
N ASN A 80 0.65 -1.13 7.00
CA ASN A 80 0.02 -1.62 5.79
C ASN A 80 -1.47 -1.80 6.02
N SER A 81 -2.29 -1.34 5.08
CA SER A 81 -3.72 -1.65 5.06
C SER A 81 -4.20 -1.91 3.64
N ILE A 82 -5.24 -2.72 3.51
CA ILE A 82 -5.98 -2.90 2.27
C ILE A 82 -7.45 -2.70 2.57
N TYR A 83 -8.13 -1.90 1.75
CA TYR A 83 -9.56 -1.63 1.91
C TYR A 83 -10.21 -1.34 0.58
N LYS A 84 -11.55 -1.37 0.56
CA LYS A 84 -12.32 -0.98 -0.61
C LYS A 84 -12.90 0.42 -0.46
N GLU A 85 -12.53 1.31 -1.37
CA GLU A 85 -13.08 2.66 -1.45
C GLU A 85 -13.82 2.82 -2.78
N ARG A 86 -15.12 3.15 -2.72
CA ARG A 86 -15.98 3.39 -3.91
C ARG A 86 -15.91 2.26 -4.95
N GLY A 87 -15.81 1.01 -4.49
CA GLY A 87 -15.73 -0.17 -5.33
C GLY A 87 -14.33 -0.52 -5.85
N GLN A 88 -13.31 0.28 -5.53
CA GLN A 88 -11.91 0.04 -5.89
C GLN A 88 -11.12 -0.44 -4.68
N TRP A 89 -10.32 -1.48 -4.85
CA TRP A 89 -9.36 -1.90 -3.82
C TRP A 89 -8.15 -0.99 -3.79
N ILE A 90 -7.81 -0.54 -2.58
CA ILE A 90 -6.70 0.35 -2.27
C ILE A 90 -5.79 -0.37 -1.29
N PHE A 91 -4.51 -0.47 -1.64
CA PHE A 91 -3.44 -0.86 -0.74
C PHE A 91 -2.72 0.40 -0.25
N THR A 92 -2.57 0.56 1.06
CA THR A 92 -1.89 1.70 1.67
C THR A 92 -0.65 1.30 2.43
N LEU A 93 0.32 2.22 2.41
CA LEU A 93 1.64 2.13 3.01
C LEU A 93 1.96 3.44 3.71
N SER A 94 2.53 3.38 4.91
CA SER A 94 3.11 4.56 5.55
C SER A 94 4.34 5.04 4.75
N PRO A 95 4.47 6.35 4.47
CA PRO A 95 5.64 6.87 3.79
C PRO A 95 6.83 6.89 4.73
N GLU A 96 7.93 6.28 4.29
CA GLU A 96 9.21 6.28 5.01
C GLU A 96 10.28 7.12 4.28
N ASP A 97 9.95 7.65 3.10
CA ASP A 97 10.79 8.58 2.35
C ASP A 97 10.31 10.02 2.55
N TYR A 98 11.25 10.93 2.80
CA TYR A 98 10.96 12.34 3.08
C TYR A 98 11.92 13.27 2.34
N GLN A 99 11.38 14.28 1.67
CA GLN A 99 12.14 15.36 1.05
C GLN A 99 12.12 16.61 1.94
N LEU A 100 13.28 17.24 2.09
CA LEU A 100 13.41 18.53 2.77
C LEU A 100 12.82 19.63 1.88
N VAL A 101 11.85 20.38 2.40
CA VAL A 101 11.17 21.46 1.66
C VAL A 101 11.55 22.84 2.15
N ASP A 102 11.88 22.96 3.44
CA ASP A 102 12.42 24.19 4.04
C ASP A 102 13.60 23.80 4.95
N PRO A 103 14.84 23.98 4.47
CA PRO A 103 16.03 23.63 5.24
C PRO A 103 16.19 24.42 6.54
N ASP A 104 15.75 25.68 6.56
CA ASP A 104 15.91 26.57 7.71
C ASP A 104 14.95 26.18 8.84
N LYS A 105 13.80 25.59 8.50
CA LYS A 105 12.81 25.08 9.46
C LYS A 105 12.90 23.58 9.71
N GLY A 106 13.73 22.87 8.96
CA GLY A 106 13.77 21.41 8.98
C GLY A 106 12.46 20.76 8.51
N GLU A 107 11.63 21.48 7.75
CA GLU A 107 10.34 20.98 7.28
C GLU A 107 10.57 19.91 6.22
N LYS A 108 9.93 18.76 6.40
CA LYS A 108 9.99 17.63 5.48
C LYS A 108 8.60 17.26 5.01
N LYS A 109 8.49 16.86 3.75
CA LYS A 109 7.27 16.29 3.19
C LYS A 109 7.49 14.83 2.80
N PRO A 110 6.52 13.95 3.06
CA PRO A 110 6.61 12.58 2.59
C PRO A 110 6.61 12.53 1.06
N VAL A 111 7.33 11.58 0.50
CA VAL A 111 7.42 11.33 -0.94
C VAL A 111 7.40 9.83 -1.21
N ILE A 112 7.10 9.46 -2.45
CA ILE A 112 7.25 8.10 -2.96
C ILE A 112 8.73 7.93 -3.34
N GLY A 113 9.44 7.03 -2.67
CA GLY A 113 10.89 6.84 -2.86
C GLY A 113 11.32 5.37 -2.79
N GLU A 114 12.55 5.13 -2.34
CA GLU A 114 13.14 3.80 -2.30
C GLU A 114 12.51 2.92 -1.21
N ARG A 115 12.17 3.47 -0.05
CA ARG A 115 11.50 2.69 1.01
C ARG A 115 10.13 2.23 0.59
N PHE A 116 9.40 3.06 -0.16
CA PHE A 116 8.16 2.62 -0.80
C PHE A 116 8.39 1.41 -1.71
N LYS A 117 9.42 1.43 -2.56
CA LYS A 117 9.70 0.30 -3.48
C LYS A 117 10.02 -0.98 -2.70
N GLU A 118 10.80 -0.89 -1.64
CA GLU A 118 11.14 -2.04 -0.78
C GLU A 118 9.90 -2.66 -0.13
N GLU A 119 9.02 -1.85 0.48
CA GLU A 119 7.78 -2.35 1.09
C GLU A 119 6.80 -2.85 0.02
N PHE A 120 6.72 -2.18 -1.12
CA PHE A 120 5.91 -2.65 -2.24
C PHE A 120 6.39 -4.02 -2.75
N ASP A 121 7.70 -4.19 -2.98
CA ASP A 121 8.29 -5.46 -3.41
C ASP A 121 8.05 -6.59 -2.39
N LYS A 122 7.99 -6.26 -1.10
CA LYS A 122 7.69 -7.19 -0.02
C LYS A 122 6.23 -7.66 -0.06
N TRP A 123 5.28 -6.73 -0.16
CA TRP A 123 3.86 -7.01 0.07
C TRP A 123 3.05 -7.27 -1.20
N TYR A 124 3.35 -6.57 -2.28
CA TYR A 124 2.56 -6.65 -3.51
C TYR A 124 2.47 -8.07 -4.09
N PRO A 125 3.53 -8.92 -4.11
CA PRO A 125 3.39 -10.30 -4.56
C PRO A 125 2.36 -11.12 -3.77
N ILE A 126 2.24 -10.86 -2.47
CA ILE A 126 1.31 -11.55 -1.57
C ILE A 126 -0.12 -11.08 -1.86
N ILE A 127 -0.30 -9.76 -1.99
CA ILE A 127 -1.58 -9.15 -2.35
C ILE A 127 -2.03 -9.64 -3.73
N LYS A 128 -1.14 -9.64 -4.73
CA LYS A 128 -1.44 -10.11 -6.08
C LYS A 128 -1.85 -11.57 -6.14
N LYS A 129 -1.26 -12.43 -5.29
CA LYS A 129 -1.66 -13.86 -5.19
C LYS A 129 -3.10 -14.03 -4.68
N SER A 130 -3.63 -13.06 -3.94
CA SER A 130 -5.01 -13.05 -3.47
C SER A 130 -6.02 -12.44 -4.45
N LYS A 131 -5.59 -12.15 -5.69
CA LYS A 131 -6.47 -11.66 -6.74
C LYS A 131 -7.60 -12.65 -7.03
N ILE A 132 -8.83 -12.17 -7.08
CA ILE A 132 -9.97 -12.95 -7.57
C ILE A 132 -9.94 -12.95 -9.09
N GLU A 133 -9.66 -14.11 -9.68
CA GLU A 133 -9.86 -14.30 -11.12
C GLU A 133 -11.36 -14.29 -11.40
N ARG A 134 -11.82 -13.28 -12.17
CA ARG A 134 -13.17 -13.31 -12.72
C ARG A 134 -13.18 -14.38 -13.82
N ASN A 135 -13.69 -15.57 -13.49
CA ASN A 135 -14.08 -16.53 -14.50
C ASN A 135 -15.19 -15.90 -15.35
N ASN A 136 -14.86 -15.51 -16.58
CA ASN A 136 -15.85 -15.14 -17.59
C ASN A 136 -16.63 -16.37 -18.08
#